data_AF-A0A6J7GL57-F1
#
_entry.id   AF-A0A6J7GL57-F1
#
_cell.length_a   1.000
_cell.length_b   1.000
_cell.length_c   1.000
_cell.angle_alpha   90.00
_cell.angle_beta   90.00
_cell.angle_gamma   90.00
#
_symmetry.space_group_name_H-M   'P 1'
#
loop_
_entity.id
_entity.type
_entity.pdbx_description
1 polymer ?
#
loop_
_entity_poly.entity_id
_entity_poly.type
_entity_poly.pdbx_seq_one_letter_code
_entity_poly.pdbx_strand_id
1 'polypeptide(L)'
;MAELREGIATDAPVAERIGRTLDLALEQYAGPLYAATLELALAARSSDALRDAIADGERTVGPQIQAMGRELLAGAGLPDATVDARWTTAVSTARGYASLILLGHPADRVRAQWRASRDDVVGLLLAG
;
A
#
# COMPACT_ATOMS: atom_id res chain seq x y z
N MET A 1 -4.39 4.24 10.21
CA MET A 1 -3.15 3.76 10.89
C MET A 1 -3.42 2.80 12.04
N ALA A 2 -4.45 2.99 12.87
CA ALA A 2 -4.78 2.04 13.96
C ALA A 2 -5.17 0.65 13.43
N GLU A 3 -6.05 0.56 12.42
CA GLU A 3 -6.48 -0.71 11.81
C GLU A 3 -5.34 -1.45 11.08
N LEU A 4 -4.41 -0.72 10.47
CA LEU A 4 -3.21 -1.29 9.83
C LEU A 4 -2.25 -1.94 10.84
N ARG A 5 -2.20 -1.44 12.09
CA ARG A 5 -1.39 -2.04 13.16
C ARG A 5 -2.01 -3.31 13.74
N GLU A 6 -3.33 -3.46 13.66
CA GLU A 6 -4.04 -4.62 14.19
C GLU A 6 -3.68 -5.92 13.45
N GLY A 7 -3.38 -5.83 12.15
CA GLY A 7 -2.85 -6.95 11.36
C GLY A 7 -1.45 -7.42 11.78
N ILE A 8 -0.66 -6.54 12.39
CA ILE A 8 0.72 -6.82 12.81
C ILE A 8 0.74 -7.64 14.11
N ALA A 9 -0.26 -7.50 14.97
CA ALA A 9 -0.27 -8.03 16.36
C ALA A 9 -0.96 -9.41 16.51
N THR A 10 -0.80 -10.30 15.54
CA THR A 10 -1.43 -11.65 15.58
C THR A 10 -0.39 -12.76 15.49
N ASP A 11 -0.65 -13.92 16.12
CA ASP A 11 0.16 -15.15 16.01
C ASP A 11 0.00 -15.84 14.63
N ALA A 12 -0.58 -15.16 13.64
CA ALA A 12 -0.78 -15.69 12.31
C ALA A 12 0.55 -15.81 11.54
N PRO A 13 0.66 -16.75 10.58
CA PRO A 13 1.81 -16.85 9.69
C PRO A 13 2.14 -15.52 9.00
N VAL A 14 3.44 -15.24 8.80
CA VAL A 14 3.90 -13.97 8.19
C VAL A 14 3.22 -13.65 6.86
N ALA A 15 3.03 -14.65 6.00
CA ALA A 15 2.35 -14.50 4.71
C ALA A 15 0.91 -13.99 4.87
N GLU A 16 0.19 -14.50 5.87
CA GLU A 16 -1.19 -14.09 6.15
C GLU A 16 -1.24 -12.65 6.70
N ARG A 17 -0.32 -12.30 7.60
CA ARG A 17 -0.20 -10.92 8.13
C ARG A 17 0.08 -9.91 7.02
N ILE A 18 0.99 -10.24 6.10
CA ILE A 18 1.28 -9.41 4.92
C ILE A 18 0.03 -9.30 4.03
N GLY A 19 -0.61 -10.42 3.70
CA GLY A 19 -1.80 -10.44 2.87
C GLY A 19 -2.91 -9.54 3.42
N ARG A 20 -3.25 -9.67 4.71
CA ARG A 20 -4.23 -8.83 5.40
C ARG A 20 -3.83 -7.35 5.37
N THR A 21 -2.56 -7.04 5.57
CA THR A 21 -2.07 -5.65 5.52
C THR A 21 -2.24 -5.05 4.11
N LEU A 22 -1.96 -5.82 3.06
CA LEU A 22 -2.14 -5.37 1.69
C LEU A 22 -3.63 -5.21 1.33
N ASP A 23 -4.52 -6.08 1.85
CA ASP A 23 -5.97 -5.90 1.71
C ASP A 23 -6.44 -4.59 2.35
N LEU A 24 -5.97 -4.29 3.57
CA LEU A 24 -6.26 -3.02 4.24
C LEU A 24 -5.71 -1.82 3.45
N ALA A 25 -4.51 -1.95 2.88
CA ALA A 25 -3.93 -0.92 2.03
C ALA A 25 -4.82 -0.66 0.80
N LEU A 26 -5.32 -1.70 0.14
CA LEU A 26 -6.24 -1.54 -0.99
C LEU A 26 -7.51 -0.80 -0.59
N GLU A 27 -8.16 -1.17 0.52
CA GLU A 27 -9.41 -0.50 0.94
C GLU A 27 -9.17 0.97 1.31
N GLN A 28 -8.04 1.28 1.96
CA GLN A 28 -7.66 2.67 2.25
C GLN A 28 -7.41 3.48 0.96
N TYR A 29 -6.72 2.90 -0.03
CA TYR A 29 -6.51 3.55 -1.32
C TYR A 29 -7.77 3.58 -2.19
N ALA A 30 -8.77 2.74 -1.94
CA ALA A 30 -10.06 2.80 -2.65
C ALA A 30 -11.03 3.80 -1.99
N GLY A 31 -10.65 4.38 -0.85
CA GLY A 31 -11.48 5.26 -0.06
C GLY A 31 -11.49 6.73 -0.53
N PRO A 32 -12.44 7.52 0.02
CA PRO A 32 -12.65 8.92 -0.39
C PRO A 32 -11.47 9.84 -0.08
N LEU A 33 -10.69 9.56 0.97
CA LEU A 33 -9.52 10.37 1.31
C LEU A 33 -8.42 10.27 0.25
N TYR A 34 -8.17 9.06 -0.26
CA TYR A 34 -7.18 8.88 -1.31
C TYR A 34 -7.68 9.43 -2.66
N ALA A 35 -8.98 9.33 -2.95
CA ALA A 35 -9.57 10.01 -4.11
C ALA A 35 -9.31 11.52 -4.09
N ALA A 36 -9.57 12.18 -2.94
CA ALA A 36 -9.27 13.61 -2.77
C ALA A 36 -7.77 13.91 -2.92
N THR A 37 -6.90 13.02 -2.44
CA THR A 37 -5.43 13.16 -2.61
C THR A 37 -5.03 13.07 -4.08
N LEU A 38 -5.64 12.17 -4.86
CA LEU A 38 -5.41 12.07 -6.30
C LEU A 38 -5.88 13.32 -7.04
N GLU A 39 -7.07 13.83 -6.73
CA GLU A 39 -7.59 15.07 -7.31
C GLU A 39 -6.67 16.25 -7.02
N LEU A 40 -6.21 16.37 -5.76
CA LEU A 40 -5.25 17.39 -5.35
C LEU A 40 -3.92 17.25 -6.10
N ALA A 41 -3.40 16.03 -6.23
CA ALA A 41 -2.16 15.75 -6.96
C ALA A 41 -2.27 16.06 -8.46
N LEU A 42 -3.44 15.82 -9.07
CA LEU A 42 -3.71 16.20 -10.45
C LEU A 42 -3.77 17.72 -10.61
N ALA A 43 -4.46 18.43 -9.72
CA ALA A 43 -4.52 19.89 -9.71
C ALA A 43 -3.14 20.54 -9.50
N ALA A 44 -2.30 19.92 -8.67
CA ALA A 44 -0.95 20.41 -8.37
C ALA A 44 0.00 20.38 -9.58
N ARG A 45 -0.29 19.60 -10.63
CA ARG A 45 0.57 19.56 -11.84
C ARG A 45 0.75 20.93 -12.49
N SER A 46 -0.21 21.83 -12.31
CA SER A 46 -0.18 23.20 -12.82
C SER A 46 0.00 24.28 -11.74
N SER A 47 0.36 23.91 -10.50
CA SER A 47 0.48 24.86 -9.40
C SER A 47 1.61 24.49 -8.44
N ASP A 48 2.66 25.30 -8.43
CA ASP A 48 3.85 25.11 -7.58
C ASP A 48 3.49 25.15 -6.09
N ALA A 49 2.62 26.08 -5.70
CA ALA A 49 2.14 26.18 -4.32
C ALA A 49 1.42 24.90 -3.84
N LEU A 50 0.65 24.25 -4.73
CA LEU A 50 0.03 22.97 -4.40
C LEU A 50 1.03 21.82 -4.37
N ARG A 51 2.05 21.82 -5.24
CA ARG A 51 3.13 20.80 -5.19
C ARG A 51 3.86 20.85 -3.85
N ASP A 52 4.19 22.05 -3.38
CA ASP A 52 4.87 22.24 -2.10
C ASP A 52 4.01 21.77 -0.93
N ALA A 53 2.71 22.10 -0.94
CA ALA A 53 1.77 21.66 0.08
C ALA A 53 1.62 20.13 0.16
N ILE A 54 1.61 19.43 -1.00
CA ILE A 54 1.53 17.97 -1.05
C ILE A 54 2.84 17.33 -0.55
N ALA A 55 3.99 17.90 -0.93
CA ALA A 55 5.29 17.34 -0.58
C ALA A 55 5.51 17.23 0.94
N ASP A 56 4.94 18.15 1.72
CA ASP A 56 4.95 18.09 3.20
C ASP A 56 4.19 16.87 3.73
N GLY A 57 3.02 16.57 3.14
CA GLY A 57 2.23 15.39 3.47
C GLY A 57 2.96 14.09 3.12
N GLU A 58 3.55 14.01 1.93
CA GLU A 58 4.29 12.83 1.48
C GLU A 58 5.51 12.54 2.37
N ARG A 59 6.22 13.58 2.81
CA ARG A 59 7.35 13.45 3.75
C ARG A 59 6.97 12.84 5.09
N THR A 60 5.69 12.91 5.47
CA THR A 60 5.19 12.31 6.71
C THR A 60 4.72 10.87 6.51
N VAL A 61 3.97 10.61 5.43
CA VAL A 61 3.28 9.33 5.23
C VAL A 61 4.21 8.25 4.63
N GLY A 62 5.08 8.63 3.70
CA GLY A 62 5.99 7.70 3.02
C GLY A 62 6.86 6.88 3.99
N PRO A 63 7.59 7.52 4.92
CA PRO A 63 8.41 6.81 5.91
C PRO A 63 7.62 5.85 6.80
N GLN A 64 6.37 6.19 7.15
CA GLN A 64 5.52 5.34 7.98
C GLN A 64 5.10 4.07 7.24
N ILE A 65 4.81 4.17 5.95
CA ILE A 65 4.52 3.00 5.11
C ILE A 65 5.73 2.08 5.03
N GLN A 66 6.94 2.62 4.87
CA GLN A 66 8.16 1.79 4.81
C GLN A 66 8.49 1.13 6.16
N ALA A 67 8.34 1.87 7.25
CA ALA A 67 8.55 1.32 8.60
C ALA A 67 7.65 0.11 8.86
N MET A 68 6.38 0.19 8.45
CA MET A 68 5.44 -0.93 8.54
C MET A 68 5.89 -2.17 7.74
N GLY A 69 6.44 -1.96 6.53
CA GLY A 69 7.00 -3.05 5.73
C GLY A 69 8.16 -3.75 6.41
N ARG A 70 9.09 -2.98 6.99
CA ARG A 70 10.22 -3.51 7.76
C ARG A 70 9.77 -4.26 9.02
N GLU A 71 8.76 -3.76 9.72
CA GLU A 71 8.19 -4.45 10.89
C GLU A 71 7.54 -5.79 10.51
N LEU A 72 6.81 -5.84 9.40
CA LEU A 72 6.16 -7.07 8.92
C LEU A 72 7.12 -8.13 8.42
N LEU A 73 8.22 -7.70 7.79
CA LEU A 73 9.25 -8.57 7.21
C LEU A 73 10.45 -8.77 8.14
N ALA A 74 10.37 -8.28 9.38
CA ALA A 74 11.39 -8.51 10.40
C ALA A 74 11.62 -10.01 10.60
N GLY A 75 12.87 -10.46 10.47
CA GLY A 75 13.23 -11.88 10.59
C GLY A 75 13.09 -12.71 9.31
N ALA A 76 12.68 -12.11 8.19
CA ALA A 76 12.66 -12.79 6.88
C ALA A 76 14.05 -13.07 6.29
N GLY A 77 15.13 -12.59 6.93
CA GLY A 77 16.52 -12.81 6.48
C GLY A 77 16.91 -12.01 5.23
N LEU A 78 16.09 -11.04 4.81
CA LEU A 78 16.33 -10.20 3.64
C LEU A 78 17.09 -8.91 4.02
N PRO A 79 17.94 -8.36 3.14
CA PRO A 79 18.53 -7.03 3.33
C PRO A 79 17.46 -5.92 3.34
N ASP A 80 17.64 -4.89 4.17
CA ASP A 80 16.68 -3.78 4.32
C ASP A 80 16.33 -3.10 2.99
N ALA A 81 17.31 -2.86 2.12
CA ALA A 81 17.08 -2.26 0.81
C ALA A 81 16.18 -3.13 -0.09
N THR A 82 16.30 -4.46 0.02
CA THR A 82 15.46 -5.41 -0.69
C THR A 82 14.04 -5.40 -0.10
N VAL A 83 13.92 -5.34 1.22
CA VAL A 83 12.62 -5.23 1.92
C VAL A 83 11.89 -3.97 1.48
N ASP A 84 12.53 -2.80 1.54
CA ASP A 84 11.92 -1.53 1.17
C ASP A 84 11.46 -1.51 -0.30
N ALA A 85 12.29 -2.01 -1.22
CA ALA A 85 11.95 -2.06 -2.64
C ALA A 85 10.76 -3.01 -2.93
N ARG A 86 10.78 -4.20 -2.34
CA ARG A 86 9.70 -5.20 -2.52
C ARG A 86 8.41 -4.73 -1.86
N TRP A 87 8.48 -4.16 -0.67
CA TRP A 87 7.34 -3.59 0.02
C TRP A 87 6.71 -2.44 -0.76
N THR A 88 7.54 -1.52 -1.28
CA THR A 88 7.08 -0.44 -2.16
C THR A 88 6.34 -0.98 -3.38
N THR A 89 6.85 -2.05 -3.98
CA THR A 89 6.22 -2.72 -5.12
C THR A 89 4.85 -3.27 -4.72
N ALA A 90 4.76 -4.00 -3.61
CA ALA A 90 3.50 -4.58 -3.12
C ALA A 90 2.42 -3.51 -2.86
N VAL A 91 2.79 -2.43 -2.16
CA VAL A 91 1.88 -1.31 -1.86
C VAL A 91 1.46 -0.59 -3.15
N SER A 92 2.38 -0.40 -4.09
CA SER A 92 2.07 0.23 -5.38
C SER A 92 1.13 -0.62 -6.22
N THR A 93 1.26 -1.95 -6.18
CA THR A 93 0.31 -2.87 -6.82
C THR A 93 -1.08 -2.74 -6.23
N ALA A 94 -1.21 -2.77 -4.89
CA ALA A 94 -2.49 -2.58 -4.21
C ALA A 94 -3.14 -1.24 -4.56
N ARG A 95 -2.35 -0.15 -4.57
CA ARG A 95 -2.77 1.19 -4.97
C ARG A 95 -3.22 1.24 -6.44
N GLY A 96 -2.55 0.52 -7.33
CA GLY A 96 -2.94 0.40 -8.73
C GLY A 96 -4.33 -0.21 -8.90
N TYR A 97 -4.60 -1.32 -8.21
CA TYR A 97 -5.92 -1.92 -8.17
C TYR A 97 -6.98 -0.98 -7.56
N ALA A 98 -6.67 -0.33 -6.46
CA ALA A 98 -7.56 0.65 -5.84
C ALA A 98 -7.90 1.82 -6.79
N SER A 99 -6.94 2.25 -7.61
CA SER A 99 -7.15 3.31 -8.61
C SER A 99 -8.15 2.89 -9.69
N LEU A 100 -8.20 1.61 -10.06
CA LEU A 100 -9.24 1.11 -10.98
C LEU A 100 -10.65 1.26 -10.38
N ILE A 101 -10.80 1.03 -9.07
CA ILE A 101 -12.09 1.23 -8.37
C ILE A 101 -12.48 2.71 -8.44
N LEU A 102 -11.54 3.61 -8.15
CA LEU A 102 -11.78 5.06 -8.21
C LEU A 102 -12.10 5.56 -9.63
N LEU A 103 -11.58 4.89 -10.66
CA LEU A 103 -11.89 5.16 -12.07
C LEU A 103 -13.27 4.58 -12.50
N GLY A 104 -14.03 3.97 -11.58
CA GLY A 104 -15.37 3.47 -11.84
C GLY A 104 -15.43 2.04 -12.39
N HIS A 105 -14.32 1.29 -12.36
CA HIS A 105 -14.38 -0.14 -12.69
C HIS A 105 -15.22 -0.91 -11.66
N PRO A 106 -15.90 -2.01 -12.04
CA PRO A 106 -16.73 -2.78 -11.11
C PRO A 106 -15.90 -3.30 -9.92
N ALA A 107 -16.18 -2.79 -8.72
CA ALA A 107 -15.37 -3.04 -7.53
C ALA A 107 -15.20 -4.54 -7.22
N ASP A 108 -16.26 -5.34 -7.35
CA ASP A 108 -16.22 -6.77 -7.08
C ASP A 108 -15.25 -7.52 -8.01
N ARG A 109 -15.20 -7.11 -9.28
CA ARG A 109 -14.28 -7.67 -10.27
C ARG A 109 -12.84 -7.30 -9.93
N VAL A 110 -12.59 -6.04 -9.60
CA VAL A 110 -11.25 -5.56 -9.23
C VAL A 110 -10.76 -6.25 -7.95
N ARG A 111 -11.61 -6.38 -6.93
CA ARG A 111 -11.30 -7.11 -5.69
C ARG A 111 -11.03 -8.60 -5.94
N ALA A 112 -11.75 -9.23 -6.87
CA ALA A 112 -11.47 -10.62 -7.25
C ALA A 112 -10.10 -10.79 -7.92
N GLN A 113 -9.73 -9.88 -8.82
CA GLN A 113 -8.42 -9.87 -9.45
C GLN A 113 -7.30 -9.59 -8.44
N TRP A 114 -7.54 -8.62 -7.54
CA TRP A 114 -6.62 -8.31 -6.45
C TRP A 114 -6.33 -9.52 -5.58
N ARG A 115 -7.35 -10.29 -5.15
CA ARG A 115 -7.13 -11.48 -4.30
C ARG A 115 -6.16 -12.47 -4.95
N ALA A 116 -6.29 -12.70 -6.26
CA ALA A 116 -5.35 -13.56 -6.99
C ALA A 116 -3.93 -12.96 -7.03
N SER A 117 -3.80 -11.69 -7.43
CA SER A 117 -2.48 -11.02 -7.51
C SER A 117 -1.81 -10.82 -6.16
N ARG A 118 -2.57 -10.65 -5.08
CA ARG A 118 -2.06 -10.48 -3.72
C ARG A 118 -1.24 -11.71 -3.31
N ASP A 119 -1.73 -12.90 -3.60
CA ASP A 119 -1.06 -14.13 -3.21
C ASP A 119 0.29 -14.28 -3.96
N ASP A 120 0.32 -13.91 -5.24
CA ASP A 120 1.58 -13.82 -6.02
C ASP A 120 2.54 -12.79 -5.44
N VAL A 121 2.05 -11.59 -5.09
CA VAL A 121 2.84 -10.53 -4.47
C VAL A 121 3.42 -10.97 -3.14
N VAL A 122 2.65 -11.65 -2.29
CA VAL A 122 3.12 -12.20 -1.01
C VAL A 122 4.23 -13.23 -1.23
N GLY A 123 4.08 -14.10 -2.22
CA GLY A 123 5.13 -15.04 -2.61
C GLY A 123 6.43 -14.34 -3.02
N LEU A 124 6.33 -13.30 -3.85
CA LEU A 124 7.49 -12.50 -4.29
C LEU A 124 8.16 -11.72 -3.15
N LEU A 125 7.39 -11.23 -2.18
CA LEU A 125 7.92 -10.55 -0.99
C LEU A 125 8.82 -11.49 -0.18
N LEU A 126 8.39 -12.74 0.00
CA LEU A 126 9.03 -13.74 0.86
C LEU A 126 10.09 -14.60 0.16
N ALA A 127 10.22 -14.52 -1.16
CA ALA A 127 11.21 -15.29 -1.90
C ALA A 127 12.65 -14.84 -1.56
N GLY A 128 13.49 -15.74 -1.04
CA GLY A 128 14.90 -15.51 -0.75
C GLY A 128 15.77 -15.52 -2.00
#